data_AF-A0A9D1R1Q9-F1
#
_entry.id   AF-A0A9D1R1Q9-F1
#
_cell.length_a   1.000
_cell.length_b   1.000
_cell.length_c   1.000
_cell.angle_alpha   90.00
_cell.angle_beta   90.00
_cell.angle_gamma   90.00
#
_symmetry.space_group_name_H-M   'P 1'
#
loop_
_entity.id
_entity.type
_entity.pdbx_description
1 polymer ?
#
loop_
_entity_poly.entity_id
_entity_poly.type
_entity_poly.pdbx_seq_one_letter_code
_entity_poly.pdbx_strand_id
1 'polypeptide(L)'
;MITATMFRDSTRQELTEEQEKLKREIYERMNPRRRKFIDRIGYDEWDPFQKPNDPMDIRVDPSKRTTQQLFRGFMHSLGERTEGNDFNKGALDCALGIVNRDERYLGIYEFCVWYYKLLKKEGLIDEGPVQQP
;
A
#
# COMPACT_ATOMS: atom_id res chain seq x y z
N MET A 1 4.55 -5.91 15.57
CA MET A 1 3.69 -4.70 15.56
C MET A 1 4.60 -3.50 15.46
N ILE A 2 4.60 -2.79 14.33
CA ILE A 2 5.36 -1.55 14.20
C ILE A 2 4.49 -0.46 14.83
N THR A 3 4.84 0.00 16.04
CA THR A 3 4.14 1.11 16.69
C THR A 3 4.50 2.39 15.95
N ALA A 4 3.49 3.20 15.59
CA ALA A 4 3.61 4.46 14.86
C ALA A 4 4.41 5.58 15.59
N THR A 5 5.11 5.24 16.67
CA THR A 5 5.97 6.14 17.46
C THR A 5 7.43 6.14 17.01
N MET A 6 7.90 5.18 16.21
CA MET A 6 9.34 5.05 15.87
C MET A 6 9.88 6.01 14.78
N PHE A 7 9.04 6.89 14.21
CA PHE A 7 9.46 7.93 13.26
C PHE A 7 9.26 9.36 13.76
N ARG A 8 8.95 9.57 15.04
CA ARG A 8 8.95 10.92 15.61
C ARG A 8 10.39 11.28 15.94
N ASP A 9 11.00 12.10 15.09
CA ASP A 9 12.12 12.95 15.51
C ASP A 9 11.71 13.61 16.83
N SER A 10 12.24 13.11 17.94
CA SER A 10 11.86 13.53 19.29
C SER A 10 12.59 14.81 19.71
N THR A 11 13.08 15.57 18.73
CA THR A 11 13.64 16.89 18.94
C THR A 11 12.50 17.85 19.24
N ARG A 12 12.41 18.31 20.50
CA ARG A 12 11.53 19.43 20.87
C ARG A 12 11.86 20.61 19.96
N GLN A 13 10.94 20.95 19.06
CA GLN A 13 11.10 22.13 18.24
C GLN A 13 10.78 23.36 19.12
N GLU A 14 11.74 24.25 19.29
CA GLU A 14 11.49 25.57 19.89
C GLU A 14 10.59 26.34 18.92
N LEU A 15 9.36 26.63 19.35
CA LEU A 15 8.39 27.38 18.56
C LEU A 15 8.68 28.87 18.69
N THR A 16 8.56 29.60 17.58
CA THR A 16 8.53 31.07 17.65
C THR A 16 7.25 31.55 18.33
N GLU A 17 7.22 32.77 18.86
CA GLU A 17 6.02 33.36 19.49
C GLU A 17 4.78 33.31 18.57
N GLU A 18 4.99 33.49 17.26
CA GLU A 18 3.94 33.38 16.25
C GLU A 18 3.41 31.94 16.12
N GLN A 19 4.29 30.95 16.16
CA GLN A 19 3.93 29.53 16.11
C GLN A 19 3.22 29.07 17.38
N GLU A 20 3.59 29.58 18.55
CA GLU A 20 2.86 29.30 19.79
C GLU A 20 1.43 29.86 19.76
N LYS A 21 1.27 31.09 19.25
CA LYS A 21 -0.05 31.71 19.05
C LYS A 21 -0.91 30.89 18.08
N LEU A 22 -0.31 30.43 16.97
CA LEU A 22 -0.99 29.58 16.00
C LEU A 22 -1.32 28.19 16.55
N LYS A 23 -0.42 27.55 17.32
CA LYS A 23 -0.66 26.28 18.02
C LYS A 23 -1.87 26.40 18.95
N ARG A 24 -1.99 27.52 19.68
CA ARG A 24 -3.13 27.82 20.55
C ARG A 24 -4.43 27.98 19.77
N GLU A 25 -4.41 28.78 18.71
CA GLU A 25 -5.58 29.02 17.88
C GLU A 25 -6.11 27.73 17.22
N ILE A 26 -5.20 26.86 16.74
CA ILE A 26 -5.56 25.55 16.18
C ILE A 26 -6.24 24.68 17.23
N TYR A 27 -5.70 24.64 18.45
CA TYR A 27 -6.27 23.87 19.54
C TYR A 27 -7.66 24.35 19.93
N GLU A 28 -7.82 25.66 20.09
CA GLU A 28 -9.08 26.30 20.48
C GLU A 28 -10.18 26.08 19.44
N ARG A 29 -9.84 26.16 18.15
CA ARG A 29 -10.77 25.90 17.03
C ARG A 29 -11.07 24.40 16.81
N MET A 30 -10.32 23.50 17.44
CA MET A 30 -10.47 22.06 17.21
C MET A 30 -11.74 21.49 17.83
N ASN A 31 -12.43 20.61 17.09
CA ASN A 31 -13.58 19.87 17.60
C ASN A 31 -13.19 19.00 18.82
N PRO A 32 -14.01 18.95 19.89
CA PRO A 32 -13.78 18.14 21.09
C PRO A 32 -13.34 16.69 20.80
N ARG A 33 -13.88 16.04 19.76
CA ARG A 33 -13.48 14.66 19.41
C ARG A 33 -12.01 14.54 18.99
N ARG A 34 -11.50 15.51 18.22
CA ARG A 34 -10.10 15.53 17.78
C ARG A 34 -9.17 15.98 18.91
N ARG A 35 -9.66 16.82 19.82
CA ARG A 35 -8.92 17.29 21.00
C ARG A 35 -8.58 16.18 22.00
N LYS A 36 -9.42 15.14 22.11
CA LYS A 36 -9.18 13.97 22.99
C LYS A 36 -7.81 13.30 22.85
N PHE A 37 -7.19 13.35 21.67
CA PHE A 37 -5.83 12.82 21.49
C PHE A 37 -4.81 13.77 22.12
N ILE A 38 -4.95 15.07 21.89
CA ILE A 38 -4.09 16.13 22.44
C ILE A 38 -4.20 16.16 23.97
N ASP A 39 -5.40 16.09 24.53
CA ASP A 39 -5.64 16.06 25.98
C ASP A 39 -4.95 14.87 26.66
N ARG A 40 -4.76 13.76 25.92
CA ARG A 40 -4.14 12.53 26.43
C ARG A 40 -2.62 12.57 26.39
N ILE A 41 -2.04 13.23 25.38
CA ILE A 41 -0.58 13.38 25.25
C ILE A 41 -0.06 14.64 25.95
N GLY A 42 -0.94 15.61 26.24
CA GLY A 42 -0.59 16.92 26.79
C GLY A 42 -0.41 17.97 25.69
N TYR A 43 -0.93 19.18 25.93
CA TYR A 43 -0.85 20.29 24.99
C TYR A 43 0.61 20.70 24.70
N ASP A 44 1.47 20.65 25.71
CA ASP A 44 2.89 21.03 25.57
C ASP A 44 3.64 20.06 24.66
N GLU A 45 3.35 18.75 24.77
CA GLU A 45 3.94 17.70 23.92
C GLU A 45 3.33 17.60 22.53
N TRP A 46 2.19 18.26 22.30
CA TRP A 46 1.53 18.24 21.00
C TRP A 46 2.14 19.26 20.05
N ASP A 47 2.71 18.78 18.96
CA ASP A 47 3.23 19.63 17.88
C ASP A 47 2.29 19.59 16.65
N PRO A 48 1.55 20.68 16.36
CA PRO A 48 0.70 20.77 15.17
C PRO A 48 1.52 20.99 13.89
N PHE A 49 2.79 21.38 13.99
CA PHE A 49 3.66 21.70 12.87
C PHE A 49 4.41 20.46 12.41
N GLN A 50 3.64 19.44 12.03
CA GLN A 50 4.22 18.25 11.40
C GLN A 50 4.92 18.70 10.11
N LYS A 51 6.23 18.42 10.00
CA LYS A 51 6.95 18.59 8.75
C LYS A 51 6.23 17.79 7.66
N PRO A 52 6.18 18.29 6.41
CA PRO A 52 5.68 17.49 5.30
C PRO A 52 6.38 16.13 5.34
N ASN A 53 5.60 15.04 5.34
CA ASN A 53 6.19 13.71 5.25
C ASN A 53 7.11 13.68 4.03
N ASP A 54 8.28 13.04 4.17
CA ASP A 54 9.12 12.73 3.02
C ASP A 54 8.26 12.09 1.93
N PRO A 55 8.51 12.40 0.64
CA PRO A 55 7.76 11.79 -0.45
C PRO A 55 7.81 10.28 -0.27
N MET A 56 6.63 9.68 -0.05
CA MET A 56 6.53 8.23 0.11
C MET A 56 7.02 7.59 -1.19
N ASP A 57 8.06 6.77 -1.11
CA ASP A 57 8.53 6.03 -2.29
C ASP A 57 7.49 4.97 -2.64
N ILE A 58 6.65 5.28 -3.63
CA ILE A 58 5.59 4.40 -4.09
C ILE A 58 6.24 3.26 -4.86
N ARG A 59 6.31 2.08 -4.22
CA ARG A 59 6.77 0.86 -4.89
C ARG A 59 5.81 0.49 -6.02
N VAL A 60 6.39 0.30 -7.20
CA VAL A 60 5.67 -0.11 -8.41
C VAL A 60 6.38 -1.29 -9.08
N ASP A 61 5.60 -2.12 -9.76
CA ASP A 61 6.14 -3.16 -10.64
C ASP A 61 6.83 -2.55 -11.87
N PRO A 62 7.49 -3.37 -12.72
CA PRO A 62 8.08 -2.90 -13.97
C PRO A 62 7.11 -2.16 -14.91
N SER A 63 5.81 -2.49 -14.87
CA SER A 63 4.76 -1.80 -15.64
C SER A 63 4.23 -0.51 -14.98
N LYS A 64 4.89 -0.02 -13.92
CA LYS A 64 4.55 1.21 -13.18
C LYS A 64 3.18 1.16 -12.48
N ARG A 65 2.73 -0.03 -12.10
CA ARG A 65 1.54 -0.25 -11.29
C ARG A 65 1.92 -0.54 -9.84
N THR A 66 1.16 0.02 -8.93
CA THR A 66 1.15 -0.40 -7.53
C THR A 66 0.54 -1.80 -7.38
N THR A 67 0.77 -2.45 -6.24
CA THR A 67 0.15 -3.75 -5.91
C THR A 67 -1.36 -3.74 -6.11
N GLN A 68 -2.03 -2.67 -5.65
CA GLN A 68 -3.48 -2.53 -5.75
C GLN A 68 -3.96 -2.37 -7.19
N GLN A 69 -3.23 -1.61 -8.02
CA GLN A 69 -3.55 -1.45 -9.43
C GLN A 69 -3.37 -2.76 -10.21
N LEU A 70 -2.28 -3.49 -9.92
CA LEU A 70 -2.01 -4.79 -10.55
C LEU A 70 -3.09 -5.82 -10.17
N PHE A 71 -3.38 -5.96 -8.87
CA PHE A 71 -4.42 -6.86 -8.37
C PHE A 71 -5.80 -6.54 -8.97
N ARG A 72 -6.23 -5.27 -8.95
CA ARG A 72 -7.53 -4.87 -9.52
C ARG A 72 -7.60 -5.13 -11.02
N GLY A 73 -6.52 -4.89 -11.75
CA GLY A 73 -6.44 -5.18 -13.18
C GLY A 73 -6.64 -6.67 -13.47
N PHE A 74 -6.00 -7.54 -12.67
CA PHE A 74 -6.19 -8.98 -12.77
C PHE A 74 -7.64 -9.38 -12.46
N MET A 75 -8.21 -8.90 -11.34
CA MET A 75 -9.59 -9.22 -10.99
C MET A 75 -10.59 -8.76 -12.06
N HIS A 76 -10.35 -7.59 -12.68
CA HIS A 76 -11.18 -7.11 -13.78
C HIS A 76 -11.09 -8.02 -15.03
N SER A 77 -9.90 -8.57 -15.33
CA SER A 77 -9.71 -9.48 -16.47
C SER A 77 -10.42 -10.82 -16.32
N LEU A 78 -10.87 -11.18 -15.11
CA LEU A 78 -11.63 -12.40 -14.86
C LEU A 78 -13.11 -12.28 -15.25
N GLY A 79 -13.61 -11.07 -15.54
CA GLY A 79 -15.01 -10.84 -15.92
C GLY A 79 -16.00 -11.19 -14.81
N GLU A 80 -17.05 -11.93 -15.15
CA GLU A 80 -18.08 -12.38 -14.19
C GLU A 80 -17.66 -13.59 -13.34
N ARG A 81 -16.43 -14.09 -13.53
CA ARG A 81 -15.92 -15.23 -12.78
C ARG A 81 -15.83 -14.86 -11.30
N THR A 82 -16.67 -15.49 -10.48
CA THR A 82 -16.66 -15.32 -9.03
C THR A 82 -15.67 -16.29 -8.41
N GLU A 83 -14.57 -15.74 -7.90
CA GLU A 83 -13.56 -16.52 -7.20
C GLU A 83 -13.70 -16.42 -5.69
N GLY A 84 -13.30 -17.49 -5.01
CA GLY A 84 -13.34 -17.57 -3.55
C GLY A 84 -12.39 -16.58 -2.87
N ASN A 85 -12.61 -16.35 -1.57
CA ASN A 85 -11.78 -15.44 -0.78
C ASN A 85 -10.28 -15.82 -0.81
N ASP A 86 -9.98 -17.12 -0.79
CA ASP A 86 -8.59 -17.59 -0.77
C ASP A 86 -7.89 -17.43 -2.13
N PHE A 87 -8.64 -17.49 -3.24
CA PHE A 87 -8.12 -17.12 -4.55
C PHE A 87 -7.75 -15.63 -4.59
N ASN A 88 -8.62 -14.77 -4.08
CA ASN A 88 -8.37 -13.32 -4.05
C ASN A 88 -7.16 -12.98 -3.18
N LYS A 89 -6.99 -13.65 -2.04
CA LYS A 89 -5.80 -13.53 -1.20
C LYS A 89 -4.55 -13.98 -1.95
N GLY A 90 -4.58 -15.15 -2.59
CA GLY A 90 -3.44 -15.65 -3.37
C GLY A 90 -3.03 -14.70 -4.50
N ALA A 91 -4.01 -14.13 -5.22
CA ALA A 91 -3.74 -13.14 -6.27
C ALA A 91 -3.15 -11.83 -5.72
N LEU A 92 -3.64 -11.36 -4.56
CA LEU A 92 -3.10 -10.17 -3.90
C LEU A 92 -1.67 -10.41 -3.40
N ASP A 93 -1.41 -11.57 -2.80
CA ASP A 93 -0.09 -12.01 -2.33
C ASP A 93 0.91 -12.07 -3.49
N CYS A 94 0.50 -12.62 -4.63
CA CYS A 94 1.31 -12.60 -5.86
C CYS A 94 1.61 -11.17 -6.33
N ALA A 95 0.62 -10.29 -6.38
CA ALA A 95 0.84 -8.89 -6.76
C ALA A 95 1.81 -8.17 -5.81
N LEU A 96 1.74 -8.48 -4.51
CA LEU A 96 2.62 -7.92 -3.50
C LEU A 96 4.06 -8.43 -3.68
N GLY A 97 4.24 -9.74 -3.89
CA GLY A 97 5.53 -10.36 -4.15
C GLY A 97 6.22 -9.80 -5.39
N ILE A 98 5.48 -9.61 -6.48
CA ILE A 98 5.98 -9.03 -7.74
C ILE A 98 6.47 -7.59 -7.52
N VAL A 99 5.65 -6.73 -6.92
CA VAL A 99 6.00 -5.32 -6.68
C VAL A 99 7.19 -5.18 -5.73
N ASN A 100 7.31 -6.09 -4.76
CA ASN A 100 8.42 -6.09 -3.82
C ASN A 100 9.68 -6.77 -4.35
N ARG A 101 9.63 -7.44 -5.51
CA ARG A 101 10.71 -8.26 -6.08
C ARG A 101 11.15 -9.39 -5.14
N ASP A 102 10.16 -10.05 -4.53
CA ASP A 102 10.38 -11.21 -3.66
C ASP A 102 10.75 -12.43 -4.53
N GLU A 103 11.94 -13.01 -4.28
CA GLU A 103 12.47 -14.17 -5.00
C GLU A 103 11.53 -15.38 -4.96
N ARG A 104 10.78 -15.56 -3.87
CA ARG A 104 9.80 -16.66 -3.76
C ARG A 104 8.74 -16.54 -4.86
N TYR A 105 8.22 -15.34 -5.06
CA TYR A 105 7.17 -15.10 -6.06
C TYR A 105 7.74 -15.04 -7.48
N LEU A 106 9.00 -14.64 -7.64
CA LEU A 106 9.71 -14.77 -8.92
C LEU A 106 9.81 -16.25 -9.32
N GLY A 107 10.24 -17.12 -8.42
CA GLY A 107 10.31 -18.56 -8.67
C GLY A 107 8.94 -19.18 -8.98
N ILE A 108 7.89 -18.80 -8.23
CA ILE A 108 6.51 -19.23 -8.52
C ILE A 108 6.07 -18.77 -9.91
N TYR A 109 6.31 -17.51 -10.26
CA TYR A 109 5.95 -16.96 -11.57
C TYR A 109 6.67 -17.70 -12.71
N GLU A 110 7.99 -17.86 -12.62
CA GLU A 110 8.78 -18.55 -13.63
C GLU A 110 8.33 -20.00 -13.80
N PHE A 111 8.04 -20.70 -12.69
CA PHE A 111 7.53 -22.08 -12.72
C PHE A 111 6.16 -22.16 -13.41
N CYS A 112 5.21 -21.29 -13.04
CA CYS A 112 3.88 -21.26 -13.65
C CYS A 112 3.95 -20.99 -15.16
N VAL A 113 4.79 -20.05 -15.59
CA VAL A 113 5.00 -19.74 -17.02
C VAL A 113 5.65 -20.92 -17.75
N TRP A 114 6.65 -21.55 -17.15
CA TRP A 114 7.28 -22.76 -17.72
C TRP A 114 6.28 -23.90 -17.85
N TYR A 115 5.50 -24.18 -16.81
CA TYR A 115 4.52 -25.26 -16.81
C TYR A 115 3.40 -25.03 -17.83
N TYR A 116 2.89 -23.80 -17.95
CA TYR A 116 1.96 -23.44 -19.00
C TYR A 116 2.53 -23.71 -20.40
N LYS A 117 3.80 -23.33 -20.66
CA LYS A 117 4.48 -23.61 -21.93
C LYS A 117 4.67 -25.11 -22.16
N LEU A 118 4.95 -25.89 -21.12
CA LEU A 118 5.08 -27.34 -21.19
C LEU A 118 3.76 -27.98 -21.61
N LEU A 119 2.66 -27.67 -20.93
CA LEU A 119 1.34 -28.18 -21.26
C LEU A 119 0.94 -27.83 -22.70
N LYS A 120 1.26 -26.61 -23.15
CA LYS A 120 1.02 -26.19 -24.54
C LYS A 120 1.82 -27.04 -25.52
N LYS A 121 3.10 -27.28 -25.24
CA LYS A 121 3.98 -28.12 -26.07
C LYS A 121 3.48 -29.57 -26.16
N GLU A 122 2.88 -30.07 -25.09
CA GLU A 122 2.32 -31.42 -25.00
C GLU A 122 0.89 -31.53 -25.56
N GLY A 123 0.29 -30.42 -26.00
CA GLY A 123 -1.07 -30.40 -26.55
C GLY A 123 -2.16 -30.62 -25.49
N LEU A 124 -1.86 -30.36 -24.21
CA LEU A 124 -2.78 -30.53 -23.09
C LEU A 124 -3.65 -29.29 -22.81
N ILE A 125 -3.31 -28.15 -23.43
CA ILE A 125 -4.10 -26.92 -23.39
C ILE A 125 -4.16 -26.30 -24.78
N ASP A 126 -5.36 -25.98 -25.25
CA ASP A 126 -5.58 -25.26 -26.50
C ASP A 126 -5.49 -23.74 -26.30
N GLU A 127 -5.14 -23.02 -27.36
CA GLU A 127 -5.38 -21.57 -27.41
C GLU A 127 -6.89 -21.37 -27.34
N GLY A 128 -7.39 -20.90 -26.19
CA GLY A 128 -8.74 -20.34 -26.12
C GLY A 128 -8.90 -19.30 -27.23
N PRO A 129 -10.13 -19.09 -27.74
CA PRO A 129 -10.34 -18.28 -28.93
C PRO A 129 -9.70 -16.91 -28.75
N VAL A 130 -8.80 -16.55 -29.68
CA VAL A 130 -8.29 -15.19 -29.82
C VAL A 130 -9.50 -14.30 -30.10
N GLN A 131 -10.03 -13.65 -29.07
CA GLN A 131 -10.97 -12.55 -29.26
C GLN A 131 -10.16 -11.42 -29.89
N GLN A 132 -10.21 -11.36 -31.22
CA GLN A 132 -9.71 -10.24 -32.00
C GLN A 132 -10.53 -8.98 -31.67
N PRO A 133 -9.91 -7.79 -31.71
CA PRO A 133 -10.53 -6.52 -31.33
C PRO A 133 -11.72 -6.14 -32.19
#